data_AF-A0A6I7R440-F1
#
_entry.id   AF-A0A6I7R440-F1
#
_cell.length_a   1.000
_cell.length_b   1.000
_cell.length_c   1.000
_cell.angle_alpha   90.00
_cell.angle_beta   90.00
_cell.angle_gamma   90.00
#
_symmetry.space_group_name_H-M   'P 1'
#
loop_
_entity.id
_entity.type
_entity.pdbx_description
1 polymer ?
#
loop_
_entity_poly.entity_id
_entity_poly.type
_entity_poly.pdbx_seq_one_letter_code
_entity_poly.pdbx_strand_id
1 'polypeptide(L)'
;MKVSIILISFYMIGVACNNTSSVEQPTYVYKNLNFEINDTIALEGDTENIFSTYLYPIRFDSTELIAFDILTNNLLFFKTETFPLYHIDQAIDLQVQYQMYSSIRNKLVGVIEVYNNNLLIISDPYFLIVDRDLEIQKVFNFNIHDNITNYYITGDVTNIKSNEDRTCVYFTIAPGLPAKEENYFTSGRIAEVNLKTGNYRILPVPLPFDYEIGKNYEIFAMPNFTLHENYLYYIYPGSNYLYNYNLINDNIDSTFISPKHVEINVKEVGSNLEDLFSHLECNNFYQIISDDDLILLFYWKGKTRGPHNRHYGLKALDCYILGYKPDVNMVLFDELFETNNLLKKAYMFREGKLYFIYDDITKLNQLKTEILVYGLEIN
;
A
#
# COMPACT_ATOMS: atom_id res chain seq x y z
N MET A 1 -59.56 25.04 3.57
CA MET A 1 -58.75 23.84 3.28
C MET A 1 -57.49 24.25 2.52
N LYS A 2 -56.38 24.43 3.24
CA LYS A 2 -55.03 24.58 2.68
C LYS A 2 -54.06 23.99 3.70
N VAL A 3 -54.08 22.67 3.76
CA VAL A 3 -53.01 21.85 4.33
C VAL A 3 -52.69 20.86 3.21
N SER A 4 -51.44 20.42 3.12
CA SER A 4 -50.94 19.40 2.17
C SER A 4 -50.27 19.93 0.91
N ILE A 5 -49.14 20.63 1.07
CA ILE A 5 -48.00 20.55 0.13
C ILE A 5 -46.66 20.54 0.90
N ILE A 6 -46.58 21.14 2.10
CA ILE A 6 -45.31 21.29 2.85
C ILE A 6 -44.80 19.98 3.50
N LEU A 7 -45.66 18.97 3.72
CA LEU A 7 -45.23 17.72 4.38
C LEU A 7 -44.46 16.75 3.46
N ILE A 8 -44.65 16.82 2.14
CA ILE A 8 -43.96 15.93 1.18
C ILE A 8 -42.50 16.37 0.99
N SER A 9 -42.22 17.67 1.13
CA SER A 9 -40.86 18.24 1.02
C SER A 9 -39.93 17.76 2.15
N PHE A 10 -40.45 17.58 3.37
CA PHE A 10 -39.66 17.06 4.49
C PHE A 10 -39.43 15.55 4.39
N TYR A 11 -40.35 14.80 3.79
CA TYR A 11 -40.17 13.36 3.59
C TYR A 11 -39.09 13.08 2.52
N MET A 12 -38.98 13.90 1.47
CA MET A 12 -37.91 13.74 0.47
C MET A 12 -36.53 14.24 0.94
N ILE A 13 -36.45 15.16 1.90
CA ILE A 13 -35.18 15.52 2.55
C ILE A 13 -34.70 14.39 3.47
N GLY A 14 -35.62 13.65 4.11
CA GLY A 14 -35.29 12.51 4.98
C GLY A 14 -34.73 11.29 4.23
N VAL A 15 -35.16 11.03 2.99
CA VAL A 15 -34.69 9.86 2.21
C VAL A 15 -33.36 10.15 1.50
N ALA A 16 -32.97 11.41 1.32
CA ALA A 16 -31.63 11.78 0.83
C ALA A 16 -30.53 11.67 1.91
N CYS A 17 -30.91 11.50 3.18
CA CYS A 17 -29.98 11.31 4.31
C CYS A 17 -29.79 9.83 4.73
N ASN A 18 -30.19 8.87 3.89
CA ASN A 18 -30.06 7.44 4.21
C ASN A 18 -28.77 6.76 3.71
N ASN A 19 -27.84 7.51 3.13
CA ASN A 19 -26.43 7.12 3.04
C ASN A 19 -25.61 8.11 3.88
N THR A 20 -25.86 8.15 5.19
CA THR A 20 -24.97 8.82 6.12
C THR A 20 -23.77 7.90 6.32
N SER A 21 -22.72 8.09 5.52
CA SER A 21 -21.37 7.69 5.94
C SER A 21 -21.09 8.45 7.24
N SER A 22 -21.31 7.81 8.39
CA SER A 22 -21.03 8.41 9.69
C SER A 22 -19.51 8.46 9.86
N VAL A 23 -18.98 9.68 9.94
CA VAL A 23 -17.59 9.87 10.35
C VAL A 23 -17.53 9.64 11.86
N GLU A 24 -16.92 8.53 12.26
CA GLU A 24 -16.68 8.24 13.67
C GLU A 24 -15.43 8.96 14.19
N GLN A 25 -15.41 9.23 15.49
CA GLN A 25 -14.24 9.78 16.19
C GLN A 25 -13.67 8.68 17.09
N PRO A 26 -12.39 8.30 16.92
CA PRO A 26 -11.80 7.26 17.74
C PRO A 26 -11.54 7.76 19.16
N THR A 27 -11.51 6.83 20.11
CA THR A 27 -11.00 7.11 21.46
C THR A 27 -9.48 7.05 21.46
N TYR A 28 -8.81 8.06 22.01
CA TYR A 28 -7.35 8.08 22.14
C TYR A 28 -6.91 7.68 23.54
N VAL A 29 -6.10 6.62 23.64
CA VAL A 29 -5.59 6.12 24.94
C VAL A 29 -4.13 6.49 25.16
N TYR A 30 -3.34 6.64 24.09
CA TYR A 30 -1.91 7.00 24.13
C TYR A 30 -1.08 6.15 25.10
N LYS A 31 -1.18 4.82 24.95
CA LYS A 31 -0.29 3.84 25.55
C LYS A 31 1.16 4.07 25.10
N ASN A 32 2.10 3.62 25.94
CA ASN A 32 3.51 3.71 25.58
C ASN A 32 3.85 2.57 24.62
N LEU A 33 4.49 2.91 23.50
CA LEU A 33 5.04 1.92 22.58
C LEU A 33 6.51 1.71 22.88
N ASN A 34 6.90 0.48 23.24
CA ASN A 34 8.29 0.07 23.17
C ASN A 34 8.56 -0.55 21.79
N PHE A 35 9.63 -0.08 21.14
CA PHE A 35 9.97 -0.43 19.77
C PHE A 35 11.46 -0.72 19.67
N GLU A 36 11.82 -2.00 19.71
CA GLU A 36 13.21 -2.47 19.77
C GLU A 36 13.47 -3.53 18.72
N ILE A 37 14.73 -3.61 18.26
CA ILE A 37 15.19 -4.67 17.37
C ILE A 37 15.27 -5.96 18.19
N ASN A 38 14.45 -6.94 17.84
CA ASN A 38 14.42 -8.25 18.48
C ASN A 38 15.26 -9.28 17.74
N ASP A 39 15.41 -9.14 16.42
CA ASP A 39 16.13 -10.10 15.58
C ASP A 39 16.68 -9.42 14.31
N THR A 40 17.65 -10.09 13.68
CA THR A 40 18.23 -9.69 12.40
C THR A 40 18.41 -10.92 11.52
N ILE A 41 17.85 -10.87 10.31
CA ILE A 41 18.02 -11.94 9.30
C ILE A 41 19.00 -11.44 8.24
N ALA A 42 20.10 -12.16 8.06
CA ALA A 42 21.13 -11.80 7.09
C ALA A 42 20.81 -12.41 5.72
N LEU A 43 20.90 -11.61 4.67
CA LEU A 43 20.80 -12.04 3.27
C LEU A 43 22.14 -11.86 2.60
N GLU A 44 22.66 -12.91 1.96
CA GLU A 44 23.95 -12.90 1.28
C GLU A 44 23.80 -13.32 -0.18
N GLY A 45 24.30 -12.47 -1.07
CA GLY A 45 24.50 -12.76 -2.48
C GLY A 45 25.86 -13.40 -2.72
N ASP A 46 26.18 -13.66 -3.98
CA ASP A 46 27.51 -14.09 -4.42
C ASP A 46 28.01 -13.25 -5.62
N THR A 47 29.17 -13.60 -6.16
CA THR A 47 29.77 -12.85 -7.28
C THR A 47 29.00 -12.97 -8.59
N GLU A 48 28.17 -13.99 -8.75
CA GLU A 48 27.36 -14.25 -9.95
C GLU A 48 25.92 -13.72 -9.77
N ASN A 49 25.42 -13.69 -8.54
CA ASN A 49 24.06 -13.32 -8.16
C ASN A 49 24.09 -12.23 -7.09
N ILE A 50 23.90 -10.99 -7.54
CA ILE A 50 23.79 -9.80 -6.70
C ILE A 50 22.34 -9.31 -6.67
N PHE A 51 21.97 -8.58 -5.61
CA PHE A 51 20.63 -7.99 -5.48
C PHE A 51 20.69 -6.53 -5.03
N SER A 52 19.58 -5.82 -5.24
CA SER A 52 19.40 -4.47 -4.72
C SER A 52 18.82 -4.47 -3.28
N THR A 53 18.86 -3.34 -2.57
CA THR A 53 18.17 -3.20 -1.28
C THR A 53 16.66 -3.01 -1.41
N TYR A 54 16.14 -2.88 -2.63
CA TYR A 54 14.71 -2.66 -2.88
C TYR A 54 13.99 -4.00 -3.07
N LEU A 55 14.09 -4.84 -2.03
CA LEU A 55 13.51 -6.17 -1.99
C LEU A 55 12.10 -6.13 -1.41
N TYR A 56 11.19 -6.81 -2.07
CA TYR A 56 9.89 -7.17 -1.51
C TYR A 56 9.85 -8.66 -1.22
N PRO A 57 9.95 -9.07 0.06
CA PRO A 57 9.79 -10.46 0.45
C PRO A 57 8.39 -10.96 0.09
N ILE A 58 8.33 -12.07 -0.63
CA ILE A 58 7.09 -12.72 -1.08
C ILE A 58 6.72 -13.83 -0.10
N ARG A 59 7.71 -14.69 0.20
CA ARG A 59 7.58 -15.81 1.13
C ARG A 59 8.80 -15.84 2.01
N PHE A 60 8.59 -16.15 3.28
CA PHE A 60 9.66 -16.29 4.27
C PHE A 60 9.28 -17.31 5.33
N ASP A 61 10.11 -18.35 5.47
CA ASP A 61 10.06 -19.32 6.56
C ASP A 61 11.48 -19.71 6.99
N SER A 62 11.61 -20.62 7.97
CA SER A 62 12.90 -21.04 8.53
C SER A 62 13.83 -21.80 7.55
N THR A 63 13.41 -22.05 6.32
CA THR A 63 14.15 -22.82 5.31
C THR A 63 14.34 -22.08 3.98
N GLU A 64 13.37 -21.26 3.59
CA GLU A 64 13.33 -20.57 2.30
C GLU A 64 12.93 -19.09 2.47
N LEU A 65 13.54 -18.23 1.67
CA LEU A 65 13.06 -16.87 1.44
C LEU A 65 12.96 -16.63 -0.06
N ILE A 66 11.81 -16.17 -0.53
CA ILE A 66 11.60 -15.70 -1.91
C ILE A 66 11.36 -14.19 -1.85
N ALA A 67 12.09 -13.42 -2.64
CA ALA A 67 11.91 -11.97 -2.73
C ALA A 67 11.86 -11.50 -4.18
N PHE A 68 11.05 -10.49 -4.43
CA PHE A 68 11.07 -9.74 -5.69
C PHE A 68 11.97 -8.52 -5.55
N ASP A 69 13.02 -8.45 -6.36
CA ASP A 69 13.86 -7.25 -6.47
C ASP A 69 13.19 -6.28 -7.45
N ILE A 70 12.56 -5.25 -6.88
CA ILE A 70 11.76 -4.28 -7.63
C ILE A 70 12.62 -3.48 -8.62
N LEU A 71 13.91 -3.22 -8.31
CA LEU A 71 14.76 -2.42 -9.17
C LEU A 71 15.28 -3.21 -10.38
N THR A 72 15.64 -4.48 -10.16
CA THR A 72 16.18 -5.34 -11.22
C THR A 72 15.10 -6.15 -11.94
N ASN A 73 13.87 -6.20 -11.40
CA ASN A 73 12.77 -7.05 -11.85
C ASN A 73 13.08 -8.56 -11.77
N ASN A 74 13.98 -8.93 -10.86
CA ASN A 74 14.36 -10.31 -10.64
C ASN A 74 13.53 -10.95 -9.52
N LEU A 75 13.21 -12.22 -9.69
CA LEU A 75 12.73 -13.08 -8.60
C LEU A 75 13.94 -13.80 -8.00
N LEU A 76 14.17 -13.59 -6.71
CA LEU A 76 15.32 -14.10 -5.98
C LEU A 76 14.88 -15.20 -5.03
N PHE A 77 15.57 -16.32 -5.07
CA PHE A 77 15.36 -17.47 -4.19
C PHE A 77 16.58 -17.61 -3.28
N PHE A 78 16.31 -17.64 -1.98
CA PHE A 78 17.33 -17.81 -0.96
C PHE A 78 17.05 -19.05 -0.13
N LYS A 79 18.12 -19.76 0.23
CA LYS A 79 18.09 -20.92 1.12
C LYS A 79 18.91 -20.67 2.35
N THR A 80 18.54 -21.31 3.45
CA THR A 80 19.32 -21.30 4.69
C THR A 80 19.77 -22.70 5.05
N GLU A 81 21.07 -22.85 5.35
CA GLU A 81 21.61 -24.03 6.04
C GLU A 81 21.77 -23.76 7.55
N THR A 82 21.76 -22.49 7.97
CA THR A 82 21.91 -22.06 9.36
C THR A 82 21.14 -20.76 9.57
N PHE A 83 20.00 -20.83 10.25
CA PHE A 83 19.19 -19.65 10.58
C PHE A 83 19.94 -18.71 11.55
N PRO A 84 19.90 -17.37 11.38
CA PRO A 84 19.06 -16.60 10.44
C PRO A 84 19.83 -16.08 9.20
N LEU A 85 20.74 -16.87 8.63
CA LEU A 85 21.50 -16.51 7.43
C LEU A 85 20.94 -17.21 6.18
N TYR A 86 20.60 -16.43 5.17
CA TYR A 86 20.07 -16.89 3.88
C TYR A 86 21.04 -16.53 2.76
N HIS A 87 21.38 -17.51 1.94
CA HIS A 87 22.22 -17.35 0.76
C HIS A 87 21.38 -17.42 -0.50
N ILE A 88 21.66 -16.56 -1.46
CA ILE A 88 21.02 -16.65 -2.78
C ILE A 88 21.38 -17.99 -3.42
N ASP A 89 20.36 -18.71 -3.85
CA ASP A 89 20.48 -19.98 -4.57
C ASP A 89 20.20 -19.78 -6.06
N GLN A 90 19.28 -18.86 -6.37
CA GLN A 90 18.85 -18.60 -7.74
C GLN A 90 18.33 -17.17 -7.91
N ALA A 91 18.63 -16.55 -9.05
CA ALA A 91 18.03 -15.29 -9.50
C ALA A 91 17.43 -15.48 -10.90
N ILE A 92 16.15 -15.13 -11.05
CA ILE A 92 15.43 -15.24 -12.32
C ILE A 92 15.02 -13.85 -12.80
N ASP A 93 15.53 -13.45 -13.98
CA ASP A 93 15.06 -12.26 -14.68
C ASP A 93 13.68 -12.54 -15.30
N LEU A 94 12.64 -11.92 -14.72
CA LEU A 94 11.26 -12.11 -15.15
C LEU A 94 11.01 -11.53 -16.54
N GLN A 95 11.75 -10.49 -16.95
CA GLN A 95 11.61 -9.89 -18.27
C GLN A 95 12.11 -10.83 -19.37
N VAL A 96 13.19 -11.57 -19.10
CA VAL A 96 13.71 -12.58 -20.01
C VAL A 96 12.83 -13.83 -19.99
N GLN A 97 12.50 -14.35 -18.80
CA GLN A 97 11.72 -15.58 -18.64
C GLN A 97 10.36 -15.48 -19.32
N TYR A 98 9.68 -14.34 -19.20
CA TYR A 98 8.33 -14.14 -19.69
C TYR A 98 8.24 -13.13 -20.84
N GLN A 99 9.32 -12.98 -21.62
CA GLN A 99 9.43 -12.02 -22.74
C GLN A 99 8.30 -12.09 -23.78
N MET A 100 7.59 -13.22 -23.87
CA MET A 100 6.43 -13.39 -24.76
C MET A 100 5.24 -12.49 -24.39
N TYR A 101 5.17 -12.01 -23.15
CA TYR A 101 4.22 -11.00 -22.70
C TYR A 101 4.89 -9.63 -22.70
N SER A 102 4.69 -8.88 -23.79
CA SER A 102 5.42 -7.64 -24.07
C SER A 102 5.36 -6.58 -22.97
N SER A 103 4.32 -6.57 -22.12
CA SER A 103 4.19 -5.62 -21.03
C SER A 103 5.17 -5.90 -19.88
N ILE A 104 5.61 -7.14 -19.66
CA ILE A 104 6.48 -7.51 -18.52
C ILE A 104 7.80 -6.73 -18.54
N ARG A 105 8.28 -6.36 -19.73
CA ARG A 105 9.50 -5.58 -19.85
C ARG A 105 9.40 -4.15 -19.29
N ASN A 106 8.24 -3.51 -19.46
CA ASN A 106 8.11 -2.05 -19.24
C ASN A 106 7.02 -1.68 -18.23
N LYS A 107 6.19 -2.63 -17.84
CA LYS A 107 5.00 -2.43 -17.00
C LYS A 107 4.88 -3.53 -15.95
N LEU A 108 5.98 -4.13 -15.51
CA LEU A 108 5.95 -5.05 -14.37
C LEU A 108 5.65 -4.25 -13.10
N VAL A 109 4.60 -4.64 -12.39
CA VAL A 109 4.13 -3.95 -11.18
C VAL A 109 4.67 -4.65 -9.94
N GLY A 110 4.64 -5.98 -9.92
CA GLY A 110 5.05 -6.75 -8.77
C GLY A 110 4.79 -8.24 -8.88
N VAL A 111 5.29 -8.96 -7.87
CA VAL A 111 5.05 -10.38 -7.66
C VAL A 111 4.61 -10.60 -6.22
N ILE A 112 3.54 -11.36 -6.02
CA ILE A 112 3.02 -11.71 -4.69
C ILE A 112 2.71 -13.20 -4.60
N GLU A 113 2.65 -13.73 -3.39
CA GLU A 113 2.13 -15.06 -3.13
C GLU A 113 0.59 -15.06 -3.18
N VAL A 114 0.05 -16.14 -3.75
CA VAL A 114 -1.39 -16.42 -3.81
C VAL A 114 -1.64 -17.88 -3.43
N TYR A 115 -2.91 -18.29 -3.45
CA TYR A 115 -3.35 -19.63 -3.08
C TYR A 115 -2.52 -20.78 -3.67
N ASN A 116 -2.45 -21.89 -2.94
CA ASN A 116 -1.71 -23.11 -3.30
C ASN A 116 -0.20 -22.91 -3.48
N ASN A 117 0.42 -21.97 -2.74
CA ASN A 117 1.85 -21.65 -2.84
C ASN A 117 2.28 -21.16 -4.24
N ASN A 118 1.33 -20.69 -5.05
CA ASN A 118 1.61 -20.12 -6.36
C ASN A 118 2.03 -18.67 -6.23
N LEU A 119 2.73 -18.17 -7.25
CA LEU A 119 3.07 -16.77 -7.38
C LEU A 119 2.17 -16.11 -8.43
N LEU A 120 1.75 -14.88 -8.16
CA LEU A 120 1.06 -14.04 -9.12
C LEU A 120 2.03 -12.94 -9.58
N ILE A 121 2.39 -12.97 -10.86
CA ILE A 121 3.17 -11.93 -11.54
C ILE A 121 2.19 -10.95 -12.19
N ILE A 122 2.27 -9.68 -11.81
CA ILE A 122 1.35 -8.64 -12.26
C ILE A 122 2.10 -7.67 -13.16
N SER A 123 1.68 -7.58 -14.42
CA SER A 123 2.22 -6.62 -15.37
C SER A 123 1.14 -6.10 -16.31
N ASP A 124 0.70 -4.86 -16.15
CA ASP A 124 -0.42 -4.27 -16.92
C ASP A 124 -0.31 -4.51 -18.46
N PRO A 125 -1.24 -5.28 -19.10
CA PRO A 125 -2.52 -5.78 -18.58
C PRO A 125 -2.54 -7.27 -18.17
N TYR A 126 -1.40 -7.96 -18.21
CA TYR A 126 -1.27 -9.40 -17.93
C TYR A 126 -1.09 -9.73 -16.45
N PHE A 127 -1.76 -10.79 -16.02
CA PHE A 127 -1.63 -11.39 -14.71
C PHE A 127 -1.33 -12.88 -14.91
N LEU A 128 -0.13 -13.31 -14.50
CA LEU A 128 0.32 -14.69 -14.67
C LEU A 128 0.34 -15.38 -13.31
N ILE A 129 -0.40 -16.47 -13.17
CA ILE A 129 -0.26 -17.38 -12.03
C ILE A 129 0.74 -18.45 -12.42
N VAL A 130 1.80 -18.56 -11.65
CA VAL A 130 2.89 -19.51 -11.87
C VAL A 130 3.09 -20.36 -10.62
N ASP A 131 3.54 -21.59 -10.79
CA ASP A 131 3.85 -22.47 -9.67
C ASP A 131 5.29 -22.26 -9.15
N ARG A 132 5.74 -23.16 -8.28
CA ARG A 132 7.08 -23.13 -7.68
C ARG A 132 8.20 -23.34 -8.69
N ASP A 133 7.92 -24.06 -9.78
CA ASP A 133 8.88 -24.30 -10.88
C ASP A 133 8.82 -23.18 -11.94
N LEU A 134 8.03 -22.12 -11.67
CA LEU A 134 7.78 -20.99 -12.55
C LEU A 134 7.08 -21.41 -13.86
N GLU A 135 6.33 -22.50 -13.84
CA GLU A 135 5.46 -22.89 -14.95
C GLU A 135 4.14 -22.12 -14.88
N ILE A 136 3.68 -21.62 -16.03
CA ILE A 136 2.45 -20.83 -16.11
C ILE A 136 1.24 -21.74 -15.95
N GLN A 137 0.53 -21.55 -14.85
CA GLN A 137 -0.72 -22.26 -14.55
C GLN A 137 -1.94 -21.52 -15.13
N LYS A 138 -1.92 -20.18 -15.13
CA LYS A 138 -3.03 -19.38 -15.65
C LYS A 138 -2.58 -18.00 -16.12
N VAL A 139 -3.28 -17.46 -17.11
CA VAL A 139 -3.05 -16.12 -17.66
C VAL A 139 -4.36 -15.38 -17.69
N PHE A 140 -4.37 -14.15 -17.19
CA PHE A 140 -5.44 -13.20 -17.41
C PHE A 140 -4.92 -11.98 -18.17
N ASN A 141 -5.81 -11.36 -18.93
CA ASN A 141 -5.56 -10.09 -19.59
C ASN A 141 -6.71 -9.15 -19.21
N PHE A 142 -6.41 -8.15 -18.38
CA PHE A 142 -7.37 -7.20 -17.88
C PHE A 142 -7.15 -5.83 -18.51
N ASN A 143 -8.03 -5.48 -19.44
CA ASN A 143 -8.24 -4.08 -19.79
C ASN A 143 -9.23 -3.52 -18.77
N ILE A 144 -8.73 -2.91 -17.69
CA ILE A 144 -9.57 -2.43 -16.60
C ILE A 144 -10.29 -1.17 -17.06
N HIS A 145 -11.62 -1.24 -17.12
CA HIS A 145 -12.45 -0.12 -17.51
C HIS A 145 -13.79 -0.16 -16.79
N ASP A 146 -14.44 0.99 -16.68
CA ASP A 146 -15.90 1.08 -16.50
C ASP A 146 -16.55 1.47 -17.85
N ASN A 147 -17.86 1.74 -17.84
CA ASN A 147 -18.62 2.06 -19.05
C ASN A 147 -18.05 3.23 -19.87
N ILE A 148 -17.27 4.12 -19.27
CA ILE A 148 -16.81 5.37 -19.88
C ILE A 148 -15.31 5.67 -19.68
N THR A 149 -14.64 4.98 -18.76
CA THR A 149 -13.28 5.30 -18.31
C THR A 149 -12.37 4.09 -18.38
N ASN A 150 -11.21 4.24 -19.03
CA ASN A 150 -10.11 3.28 -18.91
C ASN A 150 -9.29 3.58 -17.66
N TYR A 151 -8.82 2.55 -16.99
CA TYR A 151 -7.97 2.66 -15.80
C TYR A 151 -6.61 2.06 -16.05
N TYR A 152 -5.61 2.58 -15.34
CA TYR A 152 -4.24 2.09 -15.37
C TYR A 152 -3.82 1.63 -13.98
N ILE A 153 -3.08 0.53 -13.90
CA ILE A 153 -2.49 0.09 -12.64
C ILE A 153 -1.42 1.10 -12.23
N THR A 154 -1.46 1.53 -10.97
CA THR A 154 -0.51 2.48 -10.40
C THR A 154 0.11 1.90 -9.13
N GLY A 155 1.27 2.43 -8.75
CA GLY A 155 2.03 1.94 -7.60
C GLY A 155 2.94 0.76 -7.95
N ASP A 156 3.44 0.12 -6.90
CA ASP A 156 4.31 -1.07 -6.99
C ASP A 156 3.70 -2.22 -6.17
N VAL A 157 4.43 -3.33 -6.06
CA VAL A 157 4.04 -4.52 -5.30
C VAL A 157 3.54 -4.23 -3.87
N THR A 158 4.01 -3.16 -3.24
CA THR A 158 3.61 -2.79 -1.87
C THR A 158 2.17 -2.29 -1.79
N ASN A 159 1.59 -1.84 -2.91
CA ASN A 159 0.20 -1.45 -3.05
C ASN A 159 -0.68 -2.60 -3.57
N ILE A 160 -0.21 -3.85 -3.45
CA ILE A 160 -0.96 -5.05 -3.82
C ILE A 160 -1.26 -5.85 -2.55
N LYS A 161 -2.48 -6.35 -2.41
CA LYS A 161 -2.90 -7.21 -1.30
C LYS A 161 -3.69 -8.39 -1.83
N SER A 162 -3.47 -9.58 -1.30
CA SER A 162 -4.25 -10.78 -1.60
C SER A 162 -5.16 -11.13 -0.42
N ASN A 163 -6.35 -11.64 -0.72
CA ASN A 163 -7.25 -12.29 0.23
C ASN A 163 -7.40 -13.74 -0.22
N GLU A 164 -6.77 -14.66 0.51
CA GLU A 164 -6.76 -16.09 0.14
C GLU A 164 -8.15 -16.72 0.21
N ASP A 165 -8.91 -16.42 1.28
CA ASP A 165 -10.26 -16.95 1.51
C ASP A 165 -11.23 -16.62 0.37
N ARG A 166 -11.13 -15.40 -0.18
CA ARG A 166 -11.95 -14.93 -1.30
C ARG A 166 -11.29 -15.17 -2.66
N THR A 167 -10.05 -15.64 -2.66
CA THR A 167 -9.23 -15.86 -3.85
C THR A 167 -9.14 -14.60 -4.72
N CYS A 168 -9.03 -13.44 -4.07
CA CYS A 168 -9.04 -12.12 -4.70
C CYS A 168 -7.72 -11.39 -4.49
N VAL A 169 -7.38 -10.52 -5.44
CA VAL A 169 -6.25 -9.58 -5.35
C VAL A 169 -6.75 -8.17 -5.57
N TYR A 170 -6.18 -7.25 -4.78
CA TYR A 170 -6.51 -5.83 -4.75
C TYR A 170 -5.27 -5.02 -5.10
N PHE A 171 -5.44 -3.97 -5.89
CA PHE A 171 -4.35 -3.07 -6.28
C PHE A 171 -4.89 -1.68 -6.63
N THR A 172 -4.03 -0.68 -6.50
CA THR A 172 -4.34 0.70 -6.86
C THR A 172 -4.44 0.89 -8.38
N ILE A 173 -5.43 1.68 -8.78
CA ILE A 173 -5.63 2.10 -10.17
C ILE A 173 -5.86 3.60 -10.24
N ALA A 174 -5.48 4.21 -11.36
CA ALA A 174 -5.82 5.59 -11.69
C ALA A 174 -6.77 5.66 -12.89
N PRO A 175 -7.83 6.49 -12.85
CA PRO A 175 -8.66 6.72 -14.01
C PRO A 175 -7.88 7.51 -15.08
N GLY A 176 -8.02 7.11 -16.35
CA GLY A 176 -7.52 7.83 -17.51
C GLY A 176 -8.31 9.10 -17.84
N LEU A 177 -8.73 9.84 -16.82
CA LEU A 177 -9.47 11.08 -16.92
C LEU A 177 -8.56 12.27 -16.57
N PRO A 178 -8.82 13.48 -17.11
CA PRO A 178 -8.10 14.67 -16.68
C PRO A 178 -8.29 14.93 -15.18
N ALA A 179 -7.20 15.12 -14.44
CA ALA A 179 -7.20 15.19 -12.98
C ALA A 179 -8.07 16.31 -12.37
N LYS A 180 -8.46 17.31 -13.17
CA LYS A 180 -9.28 18.46 -12.74
C LYS A 180 -10.78 18.27 -12.99
N GLU A 181 -11.20 17.22 -13.68
CA GLU A 181 -12.62 16.98 -13.99
C GLU A 181 -13.38 16.36 -12.81
N GLU A 182 -14.66 16.68 -12.65
CA GLU A 182 -15.50 16.16 -11.56
C GLU A 182 -15.55 14.63 -11.53
N ASN A 183 -15.65 13.99 -12.70
CA ASN A 183 -15.66 12.53 -12.81
C ASN A 183 -14.38 11.88 -12.29
N TYR A 184 -13.23 12.58 -12.36
CA TYR A 184 -11.98 12.08 -11.77
C TYR A 184 -12.13 11.88 -10.25
N PHE A 185 -12.84 12.76 -9.57
CA PHE A 185 -13.02 12.73 -8.11
C PHE A 185 -13.96 11.61 -7.66
N THR A 186 -14.91 11.21 -8.50
CA THR A 186 -15.90 10.18 -8.18
C THR A 186 -15.51 8.78 -8.68
N SER A 187 -14.54 8.68 -9.59
CA SER A 187 -13.99 7.38 -10.06
C SER A 187 -13.32 6.58 -8.93
N GLY A 188 -13.44 5.26 -9.00
CA GLY A 188 -12.76 4.36 -8.07
C GLY A 188 -11.23 4.40 -8.18
N ARG A 189 -10.53 4.02 -7.10
CA ARG A 189 -9.05 4.00 -7.02
C ARG A 189 -8.44 2.64 -6.71
N ILE A 190 -9.27 1.62 -6.48
CA ILE A 190 -8.83 0.27 -6.17
C ILE A 190 -9.61 -0.71 -7.03
N ALA A 191 -8.91 -1.63 -7.70
CA ALA A 191 -9.51 -2.76 -8.39
C ALA A 191 -9.47 -4.01 -7.52
N GLU A 192 -10.49 -4.86 -7.65
CA GLU A 192 -10.53 -6.23 -7.14
C GLU A 192 -10.55 -7.19 -8.33
N VAL A 193 -9.69 -8.20 -8.32
CA VAL A 193 -9.66 -9.29 -9.31
C VAL A 193 -9.86 -10.62 -8.59
N ASN A 194 -10.87 -11.38 -9.01
CA ASN A 194 -11.07 -12.74 -8.54
C ASN A 194 -10.23 -13.72 -9.39
N LEU A 195 -9.21 -14.33 -8.80
CA LEU A 195 -8.26 -15.19 -9.50
C LEU A 195 -8.86 -16.54 -9.92
N LYS A 196 -9.97 -16.97 -9.31
CA LYS A 196 -10.66 -18.19 -9.72
C LYS A 196 -11.44 -18.00 -11.02
N THR A 197 -12.22 -16.93 -11.10
CA THR A 197 -13.12 -16.64 -12.23
C THR A 197 -12.48 -15.79 -13.32
N GLY A 198 -11.47 -14.99 -12.98
CA GLY A 198 -10.96 -13.94 -13.85
C GLY A 198 -11.91 -12.75 -13.98
N ASN A 199 -12.91 -12.61 -13.10
CA ASN A 199 -13.74 -11.41 -13.06
C ASN A 199 -13.02 -10.31 -12.28
N TYR A 200 -13.21 -9.07 -12.68
CA TYR A 200 -12.73 -7.90 -11.95
C TYR A 200 -13.87 -6.92 -11.69
N ARG A 201 -13.71 -6.09 -10.66
CA ARG A 201 -14.54 -4.90 -10.42
C ARG A 201 -13.70 -3.75 -9.90
N ILE A 202 -14.13 -2.54 -10.19
CA ILE A 202 -13.56 -1.33 -9.60
C ILE A 202 -14.35 -1.03 -8.33
N LEU A 203 -13.67 -0.90 -7.20
CA LEU A 203 -14.30 -0.57 -5.93
C LEU A 203 -14.69 0.92 -5.95
N PRO A 204 -15.86 1.29 -5.38
CA PRO A 204 -16.34 2.67 -5.33
C PRO A 204 -15.59 3.47 -4.26
N VAL A 205 -14.29 3.67 -4.50
CA VAL A 205 -13.35 4.38 -3.64
C VAL A 205 -13.03 5.74 -4.29
N PRO A 206 -13.89 6.76 -4.08
CA PRO A 206 -13.68 8.10 -4.64
C PRO A 206 -12.59 8.85 -3.86
N LEU A 207 -12.17 10.00 -4.39
CA LEU A 207 -11.35 10.93 -3.62
C LEU A 207 -12.07 11.38 -2.35
N PRO A 208 -11.32 11.60 -1.25
CA PRO A 208 -11.91 11.97 0.02
C PRO A 208 -12.45 13.41 -0.07
N PHE A 209 -13.44 13.72 0.77
CA PHE A 209 -14.17 14.99 0.67
C PHE A 209 -13.35 16.24 1.04
N ASP A 210 -12.20 16.06 1.68
CA ASP A 210 -11.23 17.12 1.96
C ASP A 210 -10.41 17.50 0.71
N TYR A 211 -10.61 16.82 -0.42
CA TYR A 211 -9.97 17.14 -1.70
C TYR A 211 -10.92 17.99 -2.55
N GLU A 212 -10.56 19.25 -2.76
CA GLU A 212 -11.33 20.19 -3.58
C GLU A 212 -11.34 19.80 -5.07
N ILE A 213 -12.55 19.74 -5.65
CA ILE A 213 -12.77 19.52 -7.09
C ILE A 213 -12.04 20.60 -7.91
N GLY A 214 -11.40 20.19 -9.01
CA GLY A 214 -10.67 21.09 -9.92
C GLY A 214 -9.17 21.24 -9.62
N LYS A 215 -8.68 20.66 -8.52
CA LYS A 215 -7.24 20.60 -8.21
C LYS A 215 -6.63 19.28 -8.67
N ASN A 216 -5.36 19.34 -9.07
CA ASN A 216 -4.58 18.14 -9.39
C ASN A 216 -3.82 17.64 -8.16
N TYR A 217 -4.06 16.40 -7.75
CA TYR A 217 -3.45 15.82 -6.55
C TYR A 217 -2.41 14.73 -6.86
N GLU A 218 -2.31 14.25 -8.10
CA GLU A 218 -1.33 13.24 -8.55
C GLU A 218 -1.15 12.09 -7.53
N ILE A 219 0.04 11.94 -6.94
CA ILE A 219 0.36 10.89 -5.97
C ILE A 219 -0.53 10.91 -4.72
N PHE A 220 -1.03 12.07 -4.31
CA PHE A 220 -1.99 12.18 -3.20
C PHE A 220 -3.37 11.62 -3.56
N ALA A 221 -3.68 11.46 -4.86
CA ALA A 221 -4.92 10.86 -5.33
C ALA A 221 -4.90 9.32 -5.32
N MET A 222 -3.80 8.69 -4.86
CA MET A 222 -3.67 7.24 -4.73
C MET A 222 -3.75 6.84 -3.26
N PRO A 223 -4.71 6.00 -2.86
CA PRO A 223 -4.84 5.59 -1.47
C PRO A 223 -3.79 4.55 -1.08
N ASN A 224 -3.31 4.63 0.17
CA ASN A 224 -2.66 3.51 0.83
C ASN A 224 -3.76 2.60 1.39
N PHE A 225 -3.63 1.28 1.24
CA PHE A 225 -4.65 0.36 1.74
C PHE A 225 -4.07 -0.96 2.28
N THR A 226 -4.82 -1.59 3.18
CA THR A 226 -4.56 -2.92 3.72
C THR A 226 -5.86 -3.70 3.83
N LEU A 227 -5.75 -5.01 4.03
CA LEU A 227 -6.87 -5.90 4.31
C LEU A 227 -6.84 -6.31 5.77
N HIS A 228 -7.97 -6.26 6.43
CA HIS A 228 -8.12 -6.71 7.81
C HIS A 228 -9.50 -7.36 7.93
N GLU A 229 -9.49 -8.68 8.17
CA GLU A 229 -10.68 -9.53 8.09
C GLU A 229 -11.45 -9.34 6.75
N ASN A 230 -12.74 -9.01 6.83
CA ASN A 230 -13.62 -8.77 5.68
C ASN A 230 -13.61 -7.32 5.18
N TYR A 231 -12.69 -6.50 5.68
CA TYR A 231 -12.63 -5.07 5.39
C TYR A 231 -11.36 -4.71 4.62
N LEU A 232 -11.53 -3.80 3.68
CA LEU A 232 -10.43 -3.05 3.08
C LEU A 232 -10.35 -1.70 3.78
N TYR A 233 -9.26 -1.48 4.51
CA TYR A 233 -8.97 -0.20 5.14
C TYR A 233 -8.10 0.62 4.20
N TYR A 234 -8.45 1.88 3.99
CA TYR A 234 -7.66 2.77 3.14
C TYR A 234 -7.65 4.20 3.64
N ILE A 235 -6.55 4.90 3.36
CA ILE A 235 -6.34 6.30 3.70
C ILE A 235 -5.58 6.98 2.56
N TYR A 236 -6.00 8.19 2.21
CA TYR A 236 -5.28 9.01 1.24
C TYR A 236 -4.15 9.75 1.95
N PRO A 237 -2.96 9.91 1.33
CA PRO A 237 -1.80 10.48 2.00
C PRO A 237 -2.10 11.81 2.71
N GLY A 238 -2.75 12.74 2.04
CA GLY A 238 -3.08 14.07 2.60
C GLY A 238 -4.43 14.17 3.30
N SER A 239 -5.01 13.06 3.75
CA SER A 239 -6.34 13.02 4.38
C SER A 239 -6.29 12.41 5.77
N ASN A 240 -7.14 12.92 6.68
CA ASN A 240 -7.31 12.37 8.03
C ASN A 240 -8.41 11.31 8.11
N TYR A 241 -9.06 10.96 7.00
CA TYR A 241 -10.15 9.98 6.99
C TYR A 241 -9.59 8.59 6.68
N LEU A 242 -9.59 7.72 7.70
CA LEU A 242 -9.41 6.28 7.53
C LEU A 242 -10.76 5.69 7.14
N TYR A 243 -10.87 5.22 5.90
CA TYR A 243 -12.06 4.55 5.42
C TYR A 243 -11.96 3.05 5.65
N ASN A 244 -13.10 2.42 5.92
CA ASN A 244 -13.23 0.97 5.93
C ASN A 244 -14.35 0.56 4.95
N TYR A 245 -14.00 -0.28 3.99
CA TYR A 245 -14.91 -0.82 2.98
C TYR A 245 -15.19 -2.28 3.32
N ASN A 246 -16.44 -2.62 3.64
CA ASN A 246 -16.83 -3.99 3.88
C ASN A 246 -16.95 -4.74 2.56
N LEU A 247 -16.09 -5.74 2.36
CA LEU A 247 -15.98 -6.44 1.08
C LEU A 247 -17.11 -7.44 0.80
N ILE A 248 -18.00 -7.69 1.78
CA ILE A 248 -19.14 -8.61 1.67
C ILE A 248 -20.42 -7.86 1.29
N ASN A 249 -20.72 -6.76 1.98
CA ASN A 249 -21.96 -6.02 1.80
C ASN A 249 -21.80 -4.66 1.09
N ASP A 250 -20.57 -4.32 0.68
CA ASP A 250 -20.23 -3.10 -0.06
C ASP A 250 -20.55 -1.78 0.69
N ASN A 251 -20.64 -1.83 2.02
CA ASN A 251 -20.79 -0.63 2.87
C ASN A 251 -19.44 0.07 3.09
N ILE A 252 -19.48 1.40 3.21
CA ILE A 252 -18.31 2.25 3.46
C ILE A 252 -18.57 3.13 4.67
N ASP A 253 -17.70 3.02 5.66
CA ASP A 253 -17.66 3.90 6.83
C ASP A 253 -16.30 4.60 6.90
N SER A 254 -16.20 5.63 7.75
CA SER A 254 -14.93 6.33 7.96
C SER A 254 -14.73 6.76 9.41
N THR A 255 -13.46 6.85 9.78
CA THR A 255 -12.99 7.27 11.08
C THR A 255 -12.03 8.43 10.89
N PHE A 256 -12.25 9.53 11.62
CA PHE A 256 -11.35 10.68 11.58
C PHE A 256 -10.15 10.43 12.49
N ILE A 257 -9.00 10.17 11.88
CA ILE A 257 -7.72 10.02 12.57
C ILE A 257 -7.05 11.39 12.61
N SER A 258 -6.87 11.94 13.79
CA SER A 258 -6.05 13.12 14.06
C SER A 258 -4.70 12.71 14.64
N PRO A 259 -3.60 12.77 13.87
CA PRO A 259 -2.26 12.56 14.40
C PRO A 259 -1.84 13.64 15.39
N LYS A 260 -1.08 13.26 16.41
CA LYS A 260 -0.61 14.10 17.52
C LYS A 260 0.55 15.01 17.12
N HIS A 261 1.43 14.54 16.23
CA HIS A 261 2.74 15.17 16.02
C HIS A 261 2.78 16.15 14.84
N VAL A 262 1.89 15.99 13.85
CA VAL A 262 1.78 16.88 12.69
C VAL A 262 0.35 17.01 12.21
N GLU A 263 0.02 18.16 11.64
CA GLU A 263 -1.22 18.36 10.89
C GLU A 263 -1.03 17.80 9.47
N ILE A 264 -1.81 16.77 9.13
CA ILE A 264 -1.84 16.17 7.79
C ILE A 264 -2.39 17.17 6.79
N ASN A 265 -1.74 17.25 5.62
CA ASN A 265 -2.12 18.18 4.59
C ASN A 265 -1.90 17.61 3.18
N VAL A 266 -2.61 18.21 2.23
CA VAL A 266 -2.49 17.94 0.81
C VAL A 266 -2.15 19.23 0.07
N LYS A 267 -1.44 19.12 -1.06
CA LYS A 267 -1.09 20.25 -1.92
C LYS A 267 -1.47 19.92 -3.36
N GLU A 268 -1.96 20.92 -4.10
CA GLU A 268 -2.09 20.81 -5.56
C GLU A 268 -0.70 20.65 -6.18
N VAL A 269 -0.55 19.64 -7.02
CA VAL A 269 0.68 19.41 -7.79
C VAL A 269 0.59 20.24 -9.07
N GLY A 270 1.53 21.19 -9.20
CA GLY A 270 1.67 22.02 -10.38
C GLY A 270 2.21 21.25 -11.58
N SER A 271 2.41 21.95 -12.69
CA SER A 271 2.87 21.36 -13.96
C SER A 271 4.39 21.16 -14.04
N ASN A 272 5.15 21.56 -13.02
CA ASN A 272 6.61 21.47 -13.07
C ASN A 272 7.08 20.12 -12.50
N LEU A 273 8.13 19.54 -13.10
CA LEU A 273 8.74 18.31 -12.58
C LEU A 273 9.24 18.44 -11.13
N GLU A 274 9.62 19.64 -10.68
CA GLU A 274 9.98 19.90 -9.29
C GLU A 274 8.79 19.73 -8.33
N ASP A 275 7.54 19.92 -8.81
CA ASP A 275 6.32 19.72 -8.03
C ASP A 275 6.03 18.23 -7.76
N LEU A 276 6.62 17.29 -8.53
CA LEU A 276 6.48 15.85 -8.27
C LEU A 276 7.03 15.45 -6.89
N PHE A 277 7.98 16.22 -6.36
CA PHE A 277 8.55 15.99 -5.03
C PHE A 277 7.79 16.71 -3.91
N SER A 278 6.73 17.45 -4.23
CA SER A 278 5.93 18.17 -3.23
C SER A 278 5.34 17.26 -2.14
N HIS A 279 5.14 15.98 -2.45
CA HIS A 279 4.71 14.97 -1.46
C HIS A 279 5.70 14.78 -0.30
N LEU A 280 6.99 15.05 -0.51
CA LEU A 280 8.02 14.99 0.54
C LEU A 280 8.07 16.27 1.38
N GLU A 281 7.40 17.33 0.93
CA GLU A 281 7.28 18.60 1.64
C GLU A 281 5.98 18.68 2.45
N CYS A 282 5.02 17.80 2.18
CA CYS A 282 3.74 17.73 2.87
C CYS A 282 3.79 16.71 4.02
N ASN A 283 2.98 16.94 5.05
CA ASN A 283 2.77 15.96 6.10
C ASN A 283 1.69 14.98 5.64
N ASN A 284 2.03 13.70 5.50
CA ASN A 284 1.09 12.73 4.94
C ASN A 284 1.29 11.32 5.47
N PHE A 285 0.23 10.53 5.36
CA PHE A 285 0.26 9.07 5.50
C PHE A 285 0.90 8.43 4.28
N TYR A 286 1.85 7.53 4.48
CA TYR A 286 2.57 6.91 3.36
C TYR A 286 2.48 5.37 3.37
N GLN A 287 1.97 4.78 4.44
CA GLN A 287 1.78 3.34 4.54
C GLN A 287 0.69 2.99 5.56
N ILE A 288 -0.07 1.95 5.24
CA ILE A 288 -0.98 1.27 6.16
C ILE A 288 -0.71 -0.24 6.05
N ILE A 289 -0.61 -0.90 7.20
CA ILE A 289 -0.42 -2.36 7.32
C ILE A 289 -1.21 -2.85 8.51
N SER A 290 -1.56 -4.13 8.52
CA SER A 290 -2.42 -4.72 9.54
C SER A 290 -1.93 -6.11 9.93
N ASP A 291 -2.17 -6.46 11.18
CA ASP A 291 -1.88 -7.77 11.76
C ASP A 291 -2.83 -8.00 12.93
N ASP A 292 -3.31 -9.24 13.09
CA ASP A 292 -4.28 -9.64 14.11
C ASP A 292 -5.42 -8.64 14.32
N ASP A 293 -5.45 -7.91 15.44
CA ASP A 293 -6.48 -6.94 15.83
C ASP A 293 -6.01 -5.47 15.70
N LEU A 294 -4.88 -5.22 15.04
CA LEU A 294 -4.22 -3.93 14.98
C LEU A 294 -3.93 -3.48 13.53
N ILE A 295 -4.23 -2.21 13.26
CA ILE A 295 -3.86 -1.51 12.04
C ILE A 295 -2.82 -0.45 12.38
N LEU A 296 -1.69 -0.46 11.70
CA LEU A 296 -0.65 0.54 11.83
C LEU A 296 -0.72 1.52 10.67
N LEU A 297 -0.78 2.80 11.01
CA LEU A 297 -0.75 3.93 10.10
C LEU A 297 0.59 4.63 10.24
N PHE A 298 1.34 4.72 9.15
CA PHE A 298 2.62 5.42 9.11
C PHE A 298 2.47 6.75 8.40
N TYR A 299 3.00 7.79 9.02
CA TYR A 299 2.98 9.14 8.47
C TYR A 299 4.30 9.86 8.73
N TRP A 300 4.56 10.95 8.01
CA TRP A 300 5.77 11.73 8.21
C TRP A 300 5.50 13.23 8.32
N LYS A 301 6.50 13.93 8.86
CA LYS A 301 6.62 15.37 8.77
C LYS A 301 7.39 15.77 7.51
N GLY A 302 6.74 16.49 6.61
CA GLY A 302 7.36 17.03 5.41
C GLY A 302 8.48 18.03 5.73
N LYS A 303 9.48 18.12 4.85
CA LYS A 303 10.59 19.08 4.97
C LYS A 303 10.73 19.92 3.71
N THR A 304 10.64 21.24 3.85
CA THR A 304 10.77 22.18 2.71
C THR A 304 12.15 22.06 2.07
N ARG A 305 12.19 21.93 0.74
CA ARG A 305 13.44 21.82 -0.01
C ARG A 305 13.99 23.21 -0.34
N GLY A 306 15.08 23.60 0.32
CA GLY A 306 15.84 24.79 -0.04
C GLY A 306 16.76 24.58 -1.26
N PRO A 307 17.30 25.64 -1.87
CA PRO A 307 18.24 25.54 -3.00
C PRO A 307 19.51 24.74 -2.68
N HIS A 308 19.91 24.68 -1.41
CA HIS A 308 21.07 23.91 -0.93
C HIS A 308 20.73 22.48 -0.47
N ASN A 309 19.43 22.14 -0.41
CA ASN A 309 18.90 20.94 0.24
C ASN A 309 17.94 20.14 -0.68
N ARG A 310 18.11 20.27 -2.00
CA ARG A 310 17.26 19.60 -3.02
C ARG A 310 17.32 18.07 -2.98
N HIS A 311 18.27 17.48 -2.25
CA HIS A 311 18.56 16.04 -2.25
C HIS A 311 18.06 15.29 -1.00
N TYR A 312 17.29 15.90 -0.09
CA TYR A 312 16.73 15.13 1.02
C TYR A 312 15.75 14.09 0.49
N GLY A 313 16.14 12.81 0.62
CA GLY A 313 15.27 11.66 0.45
C GLY A 313 14.45 11.35 1.71
N LEU A 314 13.62 10.31 1.63
CA LEU A 314 12.75 9.82 2.72
C LEU A 314 13.48 9.61 4.05
N LYS A 315 14.77 9.25 4.01
CA LYS A 315 15.62 9.04 5.20
C LYS A 315 15.73 10.27 6.10
N ALA A 316 15.61 11.48 5.55
CA ALA A 316 15.71 12.71 6.34
C ALA A 316 14.41 13.11 7.03
N LEU A 317 13.25 12.51 6.70
CA LEU A 317 11.96 12.91 7.25
C LEU A 317 11.74 12.36 8.67
N ASP A 318 11.06 13.11 9.53
CA ASP A 318 10.68 12.56 10.84
C ASP A 318 9.42 11.73 10.59
N CYS A 319 9.47 10.43 10.90
CA CYS A 319 8.38 9.49 10.66
C CYS A 319 7.74 9.08 11.98
N TYR A 320 6.47 8.72 11.92
CA TYR A 320 5.65 8.40 13.08
C TYR A 320 4.80 7.18 12.77
N ILE A 321 4.40 6.48 13.82
CA ILE A 321 3.55 5.31 13.76
C ILE A 321 2.36 5.46 14.70
N LEU A 322 1.17 5.23 14.18
CA LEU A 322 -0.09 5.27 14.91
C LEU A 322 -0.73 3.87 14.89
N GLY A 323 -1.07 3.35 16.06
CA GLY A 323 -1.75 2.05 16.22
C GLY A 323 -3.25 2.22 16.42
N TYR A 324 -4.04 1.73 15.47
CA TYR A 324 -5.50 1.79 15.48
C TYR A 324 -6.11 0.40 15.65
N LYS A 325 -6.99 0.23 16.65
CA LYS A 325 -7.75 -0.99 16.91
C LYS A 325 -9.19 -0.82 16.42
N PRO A 326 -9.58 -1.47 15.30
CA PRO A 326 -10.88 -1.21 14.68
C PRO A 326 -12.08 -1.63 15.53
N ASP A 327 -12.01 -2.79 16.20
CA ASP A 327 -13.15 -3.38 16.95
C ASP A 327 -13.72 -2.46 18.04
N VAL A 328 -12.87 -1.64 18.64
CA VAL A 328 -13.23 -0.72 19.72
C VAL A 328 -13.08 0.74 19.31
N ASN A 329 -12.84 0.99 18.02
CA ASN A 329 -12.59 2.31 17.44
C ASN A 329 -11.64 3.15 18.31
N MET A 330 -10.40 2.67 18.48
CA MET A 330 -9.45 3.21 19.44
C MET A 330 -8.07 3.42 18.82
N VAL A 331 -7.50 4.59 19.04
CA VAL A 331 -6.07 4.85 18.80
C VAL A 331 -5.31 4.51 20.08
N LEU A 332 -4.50 3.45 20.01
CA LEU A 332 -3.71 2.93 21.12
C LEU A 332 -2.50 3.81 21.40
N PHE A 333 -1.73 4.15 20.37
CA PHE A 333 -0.50 4.93 20.49
C PHE A 333 -0.30 5.79 19.23
N ASP A 334 0.52 6.84 19.36
CA ASP A 334 0.94 7.70 18.26
C ASP A 334 2.33 8.27 18.60
N GLU A 335 3.37 7.62 18.07
CA GLU A 335 4.75 7.80 18.54
C GLU A 335 5.74 8.04 17.39
N LEU A 336 6.85 8.70 17.73
CA LEU A 336 7.95 8.92 16.81
C LEU A 336 8.59 7.57 16.43
N PHE A 337 8.75 7.34 15.14
CA PHE A 337 9.37 6.15 14.56
C PHE A 337 10.84 6.44 14.27
N GLU A 338 11.68 6.28 15.29
CA GLU A 338 13.13 6.47 15.18
C GLU A 338 13.82 5.22 14.64
N THR A 339 14.05 5.18 13.32
CA THR A 339 14.88 4.13 12.71
C THR A 339 16.03 4.74 11.94
N ASN A 340 17.23 4.70 12.53
CA ASN A 340 18.45 5.07 11.82
C ASN A 340 18.71 4.07 10.69
N ASN A 341 19.02 4.56 9.48
CA ASN A 341 19.45 3.76 8.32
C ASN A 341 18.45 2.72 7.75
N LEU A 342 17.16 2.83 8.05
CA LEU A 342 16.15 1.97 7.42
C LEU A 342 15.47 2.61 6.21
N LEU A 343 15.04 1.75 5.29
CA LEU A 343 13.93 2.06 4.40
C LEU A 343 12.69 2.15 5.30
N LYS A 344 12.13 3.36 5.45
CA LYS A 344 11.08 3.66 6.45
C LYS A 344 9.71 3.07 6.10
N LYS A 345 9.69 1.96 5.37
CA LYS A 345 8.52 1.22 4.92
C LYS A 345 8.65 -0.20 5.42
N ALA A 346 7.75 -0.62 6.30
CA ALA A 346 7.73 -2.00 6.77
C ALA A 346 7.25 -2.88 5.62
N TYR A 347 7.94 -3.96 5.27
CA TYR A 347 7.43 -4.84 4.22
C TYR A 347 6.36 -5.80 4.77
N MET A 348 6.42 -6.12 6.07
CA MET A 348 5.50 -7.05 6.74
C MET A 348 5.24 -6.62 8.18
N PHE A 349 4.01 -6.83 8.63
CA PHE A 349 3.59 -6.80 10.03
C PHE A 349 2.93 -8.13 10.34
N ARG A 350 3.48 -8.88 11.28
CA ARG A 350 2.98 -10.22 11.64
C ARG A 350 3.34 -10.59 13.06
N GLU A 351 2.38 -11.13 13.80
CA GLU A 351 2.54 -11.56 15.20
C GLU A 351 3.20 -10.47 16.07
N GLY A 352 2.76 -9.22 15.91
CA GLY A 352 3.30 -8.08 16.66
C GLY A 352 4.71 -7.64 16.24
N LYS A 353 5.27 -8.17 15.13
CA LYS A 353 6.62 -7.86 14.65
C LYS A 353 6.59 -7.13 13.32
N LEU A 354 7.37 -6.06 13.22
CA LEU A 354 7.59 -5.31 11.99
C LEU A 354 8.92 -5.67 11.36
N TYR A 355 8.91 -5.85 10.06
CA TYR A 355 10.09 -6.25 9.32
C TYR A 355 10.48 -5.17 8.32
N PHE A 356 11.76 -4.78 8.36
CA PHE A 356 12.32 -3.73 7.52
C PHE A 356 13.57 -4.24 6.81
N ILE A 357 13.69 -3.95 5.52
CA ILE A 357 14.94 -4.16 4.82
C ILE A 357 15.92 -3.06 5.26
N TYR A 358 17.10 -3.48 5.72
CA TYR A 358 18.21 -2.57 5.97
C TYR A 358 18.66 -1.95 4.65
N ASP A 359 18.77 -0.64 4.64
CA ASP A 359 18.97 0.10 3.40
C ASP A 359 20.23 0.95 3.45
N ASP A 360 21.27 0.52 2.74
CA ASP A 360 22.44 1.34 2.41
C ASP A 360 22.37 1.77 0.92
N ILE A 361 21.48 2.73 0.62
CA ILE A 361 21.24 3.34 -0.72
C ILE A 361 22.54 3.73 -1.45
N THR A 362 23.68 3.87 -0.76
CA THR A 362 24.95 4.15 -1.43
C THR A 362 25.45 3.00 -2.30
N LYS A 363 24.83 1.81 -2.25
CA LYS A 363 25.22 0.62 -2.99
C LYS A 363 24.02 -0.02 -3.71
N LEU A 364 23.96 0.12 -5.04
CA LEU A 364 22.94 -0.50 -5.92
C LEU A 364 23.09 -2.01 -6.06
N ASN A 365 24.32 -2.52 -5.90
CA ASN A 365 24.64 -3.94 -5.94
C ASN A 365 25.18 -4.33 -4.58
N GLN A 366 24.39 -5.07 -3.81
CA GLN A 366 24.79 -5.53 -2.50
C GLN A 366 25.08 -7.03 -2.55
N LEU A 367 26.24 -7.38 -1.99
CA LEU A 367 26.55 -8.77 -1.67
C LEU A 367 25.91 -9.18 -0.35
N LYS A 368 25.54 -8.22 0.51
CA LYS A 368 24.94 -8.49 1.82
C LYS A 368 23.94 -7.39 2.17
N THR A 369 22.77 -7.77 2.65
CA THR A 369 21.84 -6.90 3.37
C THR A 369 21.24 -7.64 4.57
N GLU A 370 20.44 -6.95 5.35
CA GLU A 370 19.80 -7.49 6.54
C GLU A 370 18.30 -7.15 6.52
N ILE A 371 17.50 -8.02 7.11
CA ILE A 371 16.14 -7.71 7.51
C ILE A 371 16.15 -7.48 9.02
N LEU A 372 15.80 -6.27 9.44
CA LEU A 372 15.64 -5.93 10.85
C LEU A 372 14.23 -6.26 11.29
N VAL A 373 14.12 -7.05 12.37
CA VAL A 373 12.85 -7.46 12.96
C VAL A 373 12.63 -6.68 14.25
N TYR A 374 11.66 -5.80 14.26
CA TYR A 374 11.29 -5.01 15.42
C TYR A 374 10.08 -5.60 16.13
N GLY A 375 10.16 -5.75 17.45
CA GLY A 375 8.99 -6.06 18.26
C GLY A 375 8.21 -4.80 18.61
N LEU A 376 6.88 -4.90 18.58
CA LEU A 376 5.98 -3.89 19.12
C LEU A 376 5.43 -4.38 20.46
N GLU A 377 5.80 -3.71 21.55
CA GLU A 377 5.23 -3.95 22.87
C GLU A 377 4.44 -2.71 23.33
N ILE A 378 3.14 -2.88 23.53
CA ILE A 378 2.22 -1.79 23.89
C ILE A 378 1.92 -1.89 25.40
N ASN A 379 2.41 -0.91 26.17
CA ASN A 379 2.32 -0.86 27.63
C ASN A 379 1.23 0.09 28.14
#